data_AF-A0A2V5M6F3-F1
#
_entry.id   AF-A0A2V5M6F3-F1
#
_cell.length_a   1.000
_cell.length_b   1.000
_cell.length_c   1.000
_cell.angle_alpha   90.00
_cell.angle_beta   90.00
_cell.angle_gamma   90.00
#
_symmetry.space_group_name_H-M   'P 1'
#
loop_
_entity.id
_entity.type
_entity.pdbx_description
1 polymer ?
#
loop_
_entity_poly.entity_id
_entity_poly.type
_entity_poly.pdbx_seq_one_letter_code
_entity_poly.pdbx_strand_id
1 'polypeptide(L)'
;QQVKHVAASNYLIWSPITGEKAPDTVNDGKGRDNMTAKADIIKYLKDSFAFGHKAVATLNASNLVQPISSGSGRPTTRLFLATFAPAHAFDHYGQLVEYLRMNGIVPPASRGQ
;
A
#
# COMPACT_ATOMS: atom_id res chain seq x y z
N GLN A 1 7.47 -10.94 4.58
CA GLN A 1 6.41 -10.19 5.30
C GLN A 1 6.16 -8.82 4.69
N GLN A 2 7.17 -7.95 4.51
CA GLN A 2 7.00 -6.57 4.02
C GLN A 2 6.12 -6.43 2.77
N VAL A 3 6.34 -7.23 1.73
CA VAL A 3 5.55 -7.14 0.48
C VAL A 3 4.06 -7.43 0.70
N LYS A 4 3.74 -8.45 1.50
CA LYS A 4 2.36 -8.82 1.83
C LYS A 4 1.70 -7.73 2.70
N HIS A 5 2.46 -7.16 3.63
CA HIS A 5 2.02 -6.06 4.48
C HIS A 5 1.70 -4.80 3.68
N VAL A 6 2.57 -4.38 2.76
CA VAL A 6 2.32 -3.24 1.88
C VAL A 6 1.06 -3.47 1.04
N ALA A 7 0.88 -4.66 0.48
CA ALA A 7 -0.30 -4.98 -0.31
C ALA A 7 -1.61 -4.85 0.49
N ALA A 8 -1.65 -5.40 1.70
CA ALA A 8 -2.83 -5.30 2.56
C ALA A 8 -3.06 -3.88 3.10
N SER A 9 -1.98 -3.20 3.50
CA SER A 9 -2.04 -1.80 3.97
C SER A 9 -2.53 -0.85 2.88
N ASN A 10 -2.12 -1.05 1.63
CA ASN A 10 -2.60 -0.27 0.49
C ASN A 10 -4.14 -0.30 0.43
N TYR A 11 -4.78 -1.47 0.49
CA TYR A 11 -6.24 -1.53 0.47
C TYR A 11 -6.89 -0.71 1.58
N LEU A 12 -6.34 -0.75 2.80
CA LEU A 12 -6.85 -0.01 3.95
C LEU A 12 -6.63 1.51 3.84
N ILE A 13 -5.53 1.95 3.20
CA ILE A 13 -5.21 3.37 3.01
C ILE A 13 -6.04 3.95 1.85
N TRP A 14 -6.23 3.18 0.78
CA TRP A 14 -6.96 3.62 -0.42
C TRP A 14 -8.48 3.57 -0.25
N SER A 15 -9.02 2.61 0.51
CA SER A 15 -10.47 2.42 0.66
C SER A 15 -11.24 3.67 1.09
N PRO A 16 -10.76 4.50 2.05
CA PRO A 16 -11.52 5.67 2.48
C PRO A 16 -11.60 6.77 1.42
N ILE A 17 -10.72 6.76 0.41
CA ILE A 17 -10.75 7.77 -0.67
C ILE A 17 -12.03 7.63 -1.50
N THR A 18 -12.41 6.39 -1.85
CA THR A 18 -13.59 6.07 -2.66
C THR A 18 -14.80 5.66 -1.81
N GLY A 19 -14.58 5.25 -0.56
CA GLY A 19 -15.61 4.66 0.29
C GLY A 19 -15.87 3.17 -0.01
N GLU A 20 -15.12 2.57 -0.95
CA GLU A 20 -15.21 1.14 -1.23
C GLU A 20 -14.67 0.32 -0.05
N LYS A 21 -15.34 -0.77 0.30
CA LYS A 21 -14.87 -1.66 1.37
C LYS A 21 -13.56 -2.34 0.94
N ALA A 22 -12.55 -2.32 1.81
CA ALA A 22 -11.35 -3.11 1.61
C ALA A 22 -11.67 -4.63 1.56
N PRO A 23 -10.95 -5.45 0.78
CA PRO A 23 -11.18 -6.89 0.73
C PRO A 23 -10.95 -7.54 2.10
N ASP A 24 -11.71 -8.57 2.46
CA ASP A 24 -11.55 -9.28 3.75
C ASP A 24 -10.17 -9.96 3.90
N THR A 25 -9.36 -9.98 2.84
CA THR A 25 -7.98 -10.48 2.82
C THR A 25 -6.98 -9.62 3.57
N VAL A 26 -7.32 -8.38 3.94
CA VAL A 26 -6.37 -7.40 4.49
C VAL A 26 -5.83 -7.79 5.87
N ASN A 27 -6.62 -8.46 6.72
CA ASN A 27 -6.21 -8.95 8.04
C ASN A 27 -5.40 -7.90 8.84
N ASP A 28 -6.00 -6.74 9.10
CA ASP A 28 -5.35 -5.59 9.77
C ASP A 28 -4.02 -5.15 9.17
N GLY A 29 -3.91 -5.21 7.84
CA GLY A 29 -2.72 -4.83 7.10
C GLY A 29 -1.66 -5.93 6.98
N LYS A 30 -1.90 -7.13 7.53
CA LYS A 30 -0.95 -8.26 7.47
C LYS A 30 -1.10 -9.11 6.21
N GLY A 31 -2.25 -9.04 5.55
CA GLY A 31 -2.66 -10.01 4.55
C GLY A 31 -3.01 -11.38 5.16
N ARG A 32 -3.59 -12.28 4.37
CA ARG A 32 -3.94 -13.64 4.84
C ARG A 32 -2.70 -14.43 5.31
N ASP A 33 -2.83 -15.14 6.42
CA ASP A 33 -1.72 -15.92 6.99
C ASP A 33 -1.27 -17.06 6.06
N ASN A 34 -2.23 -17.71 5.40
CA ASN A 34 -1.97 -18.80 4.45
C ASN A 34 -1.44 -18.35 3.08
N MET A 35 -1.29 -17.05 2.83
CA MET A 35 -0.68 -16.54 1.60
C MET A 35 0.86 -16.57 1.73
N THR A 36 1.47 -17.64 1.25
CA THR A 36 2.93 -17.89 1.34
C THR A 36 3.62 -17.95 -0.01
N ALA A 37 2.90 -18.32 -1.09
CA ALA A 37 3.48 -18.42 -2.42
C ALA A 37 3.86 -17.04 -2.97
N LYS A 38 5.07 -16.93 -3.54
CA LYS A 38 5.59 -15.69 -4.13
C LYS A 38 4.65 -15.14 -5.21
N ALA A 39 4.13 -16.00 -6.08
CA ALA A 39 3.24 -15.59 -7.16
C ALA A 39 1.97 -14.90 -6.62
N ASP A 40 1.36 -15.47 -5.58
CA ASP A 40 0.16 -14.93 -4.95
C ASP A 40 0.43 -13.59 -4.28
N ILE A 41 1.55 -13.47 -3.55
CA ILE A 41 1.95 -12.23 -2.89
C ILE A 41 2.20 -11.11 -3.92
N ILE A 42 2.88 -11.42 -5.03
CA ILE A 42 3.15 -10.45 -6.09
C ILE A 42 1.87 -10.05 -6.81
N LYS A 43 0.95 -10.99 -7.05
CA LYS A 43 -0.37 -10.66 -7.60
C LYS A 43 -1.14 -9.73 -6.66
N TYR A 44 -1.18 -10.08 -5.37
CA TYR A 44 -1.86 -9.28 -4.34
C TYR A 44 -1.29 -7.85 -4.24
N LEU A 45 0.03 -7.71 -4.30
CA LEU A 45 0.69 -6.40 -4.37
C LEU A 45 0.22 -5.59 -5.59
N LYS A 46 0.26 -6.18 -6.79
CA LYS A 46 -0.15 -5.50 -8.03
C LYS A 46 -1.61 -5.06 -7.98
N ASP A 47 -2.48 -5.94 -7.50
CA ASP A 47 -3.92 -5.65 -7.38
C ASP A 47 -4.16 -4.49 -6.38
N SER A 48 -3.38 -4.42 -5.30
CA SER A 48 -3.47 -3.31 -4.33
C SER A 48 -3.06 -1.95 -4.92
N PHE A 49 -2.07 -1.91 -5.81
CA PHE A 49 -1.69 -0.69 -6.52
C PHE A 49 -2.73 -0.30 -7.58
N ALA A 50 -3.29 -1.28 -8.30
CA ALA A 50 -4.37 -1.02 -9.24
C ALA A 50 -5.61 -0.44 -8.53
N PHE A 51 -5.91 -0.90 -7.32
CA PHE A 51 -6.95 -0.32 -6.46
C PHE A 51 -6.61 1.13 -6.09
N GLY A 52 -5.38 1.40 -5.68
CA GLY A 52 -4.90 2.77 -5.41
C GLY A 52 -4.98 3.70 -6.63
N HIS A 53 -4.61 3.23 -7.82
CA HIS A 53 -4.72 4.01 -9.05
C HIS A 53 -6.17 4.42 -9.35
N LYS A 54 -7.12 3.51 -9.18
CA LYS A 54 -8.55 3.83 -9.31
C LYS A 54 -8.99 4.89 -8.31
N ALA A 55 -8.54 4.77 -7.05
CA ALA A 55 -8.85 5.75 -6.01
C ALA A 55 -8.30 7.14 -6.35
N VAL A 56 -7.02 7.22 -6.74
CA VAL A 56 -6.37 8.49 -7.12
C VAL A 56 -7.03 9.13 -8.35
N ALA A 57 -7.53 8.34 -9.30
CA ALA A 57 -8.24 8.85 -10.47
C ALA A 57 -9.56 9.59 -10.14
N THR A 58 -10.10 9.42 -8.92
CA THR A 58 -11.29 10.15 -8.46
C THR A 58 -10.98 11.54 -7.88
N LEU A 59 -9.70 11.87 -7.67
CA LEU A 59 -9.30 13.11 -7.02
C LEU A 59 -9.45 14.32 -7.93
N ASN A 60 -9.93 15.41 -7.38
CA ASN A 60 -10.03 16.70 -8.05
C ASN A 60 -9.99 17.85 -7.04
N ALA A 61 -9.86 19.08 -7.53
CA ALA A 61 -9.73 20.29 -6.70
C ALA A 61 -10.85 20.45 -5.65
N SER A 62 -12.07 19.99 -5.96
CA SER A 62 -13.22 20.13 -5.05
C SER A 62 -13.23 19.12 -3.91
N ASN A 63 -12.57 17.96 -4.06
CA ASN A 63 -12.68 16.85 -3.09
C ASN A 63 -11.38 16.53 -2.32
N LEU A 64 -10.21 16.98 -2.80
CA LEU A 64 -8.93 16.49 -2.30
C LEU A 64 -8.64 16.90 -0.85
N VAL A 65 -9.09 18.08 -0.42
CA VAL A 65 -8.97 18.57 0.97
C VAL A 65 -10.22 18.35 1.81
N GLN A 66 -11.28 17.78 1.25
CA GLN A 66 -12.51 17.55 2.00
C GLN A 66 -12.25 16.53 3.12
N PRO A 67 -12.69 16.83 4.35
CA PRO A 67 -12.59 15.89 5.46
C PRO A 67 -13.33 14.59 5.15
N ILE A 68 -12.67 13.47 5.41
CA ILE A 68 -13.25 12.13 5.37
C ILE A 68 -12.90 11.38 6.66
N SER A 69 -13.63 10.33 6.96
CA SER A 69 -13.28 9.42 8.05
C SER A 69 -12.39 8.29 7.51
N SER A 70 -11.29 8.00 8.20
CA SER A 70 -10.51 6.79 7.95
C SER A 70 -11.15 5.57 8.63
N GLY A 71 -10.66 4.36 8.35
CA GLY A 71 -11.09 3.15 9.06
C GLY A 71 -10.90 3.21 10.59
N SER A 72 -10.08 4.14 11.10
CA SER A 72 -9.87 4.38 12.53
C SER A 72 -10.86 5.37 13.17
N GLY A 73 -11.79 5.93 12.38
CA GLY A 73 -12.71 6.98 12.83
C GLY A 73 -12.08 8.37 12.96
N ARG A 74 -10.76 8.49 12.79
CA ARG A 74 -10.05 9.78 12.82
C ARG A 74 -10.28 10.56 11.52
N PRO A 75 -10.57 11.88 11.60
CA PRO A 75 -10.64 12.74 10.44
C PRO A 75 -9.33 12.74 9.65
N THR A 76 -9.43 12.73 8.33
CA THR A 76 -8.31 12.83 7.39
C THR A 76 -8.78 13.49 6.09
N THR A 77 -7.91 13.60 5.08
CA THR A 77 -8.26 14.08 3.74
C THR A 77 -7.84 13.08 2.69
N ARG A 78 -8.48 13.13 1.52
CA ARG A 78 -8.08 12.29 0.38
C ARG A 78 -6.65 12.59 -0.07
N LEU A 79 -6.25 13.86 -0.05
CA LEU A 79 -4.88 14.28 -0.33
C LEU A 79 -3.88 13.63 0.62
N PHE A 80 -4.15 13.67 1.94
CA PHE A 80 -3.27 13.04 2.92
C PHE A 80 -3.09 11.56 2.61
N LEU A 81 -4.18 10.80 2.45
CA LEU A 81 -4.10 9.36 2.16
C LEU A 81 -3.35 9.08 0.84
N ALA A 82 -3.60 9.88 -0.20
CA ALA A 82 -2.95 9.72 -1.50
C ALA A 82 -1.43 9.98 -1.48
N THR A 83 -0.98 10.86 -0.59
CA THR A 83 0.46 11.09 -0.35
C THR A 83 1.08 10.12 0.65
N PHE A 84 0.29 9.66 1.63
CA PHE A 84 0.77 8.77 2.67
C PHE A 84 1.05 7.36 2.15
N ALA A 85 0.20 6.83 1.26
CA ALA A 85 0.41 5.49 0.71
C ALA A 85 1.77 5.29 0.00
N PRO A 86 2.23 6.16 -0.92
CA PRO A 86 3.57 6.03 -1.49
C PRO A 86 4.68 6.24 -0.47
N ALA A 87 4.52 7.13 0.51
CA ALA A 87 5.49 7.31 1.59
C ALA A 87 5.62 6.06 2.47
N HIS A 88 4.49 5.43 2.82
CA HIS A 88 4.43 4.15 3.54
C HIS A 88 5.12 3.02 2.75
N ALA A 89 4.83 2.92 1.45
CA ALA A 89 5.51 1.94 0.59
C ALA A 89 7.02 2.18 0.51
N PHE A 90 7.47 3.44 0.53
CA PHE A 90 8.89 3.80 0.50
C PHE A 90 9.63 3.41 1.78
N ASP A 91 9.01 3.58 2.96
CA ASP A 91 9.58 3.11 4.24
C ASP A 91 9.85 1.60 4.21
N HIS A 92 8.87 0.81 3.76
CA HIS A 92 9.00 -0.62 3.61
C HIS A 92 9.97 -1.04 2.49
N TYR A 93 10.09 -0.23 1.42
CA TYR A 93 11.10 -0.45 0.40
C TYR A 93 12.51 -0.32 1.00
N GLY A 94 12.76 0.67 1.85
CA GLY A 94 14.03 0.81 2.59
C GLY A 94 14.36 -0.45 3.40
N GLN A 95 13.39 -1.00 4.12
CA GLN A 95 13.57 -2.26 4.87
C GLN A 95 13.90 -3.45 3.95
N LEU A 96 13.25 -3.55 2.78
CA LEU A 96 13.55 -4.59 1.79
C LEU A 96 14.96 -4.46 1.23
N VAL A 97 15.43 -3.24 0.99
CA VAL A 97 16.81 -2.98 0.55
C VAL A 97 17.82 -3.49 1.58
N GLU A 98 17.60 -3.22 2.87
CA GLU A 98 18.46 -3.73 3.93
C GLU A 98 18.46 -5.26 3.99
N TYR A 99 17.30 -5.91 3.85
CA TYR A 99 17.23 -7.37 3.78
C TYR A 99 17.98 -7.95 2.58
N LEU A 100 17.94 -7.31 1.41
CA LEU A 100 18.72 -7.77 0.26
C LEU A 100 20.22 -7.71 0.56
N ARG A 101 20.71 -6.60 1.14
CA ARG A 101 22.13 -6.43 1.51
C ARG A 101 22.57 -7.44 2.56
N MET A 102 21.78 -7.65 3.61
CA MET A 102 22.07 -8.66 4.64
C MET A 102 22.15 -10.09 4.08
N ASN A 103 21.51 -10.35 2.93
CA ASN A 103 21.57 -11.63 2.22
C ASN A 103 22.57 -11.63 1.05
N GLY A 104 23.49 -10.67 0.98
CA GLY A 104 24.51 -10.60 -0.06
C GLY A 104 23.98 -10.29 -1.47
N ILE A 105 22.74 -9.82 -1.59
CA ILE A 105 22.11 -9.46 -2.86
C ILE A 105 22.25 -7.97 -3.08
N VAL A 106 22.86 -7.56 -4.20
CA VAL A 106 22.89 -6.14 -4.60
C VAL A 106 21.46 -5.68 -4.92
N PRO A 107 20.92 -4.67 -4.20
CA PRO A 107 19.59 -4.13 -4.46
C PRO A 107 19.46 -3.68 -5.92
N PRO A 108 18.31 -3.90 -6.60
CA PRO A 108 18.17 -3.61 -8.02
C PRO A 108 18.58 -2.20 -8.43
N ALA A 109 18.20 -1.18 -7.64
CA ALA A 109 18.52 0.23 -7.93
C ALA A 109 20.00 0.60 -7.70
N SER A 110 20.80 -0.28 -7.08
CA SER A 110 22.23 -0.09 -6.83
C SER A 110 23.11 -0.92 -7.76
N ARG A 111 22.52 -1.69 -8.69
CA ARG A 111 23.26 -2.38 -9.74
C ARG A 111 23.71 -1.30 -10.73
N GLY A 112 24.99 -1.30 -11.12
CA GLY A 112 25.49 -0.39 -12.15
C GLY A 112 24.60 -0.46 -13.40
N GLN A 113 24.30 0.68 -14.00
CA GLN A 113 23.60 0.75 -15.29
C GLN A 113 24.44 0.15 -16.40
#